data_AF-A0A2P4YU09-F1
#
_entry.id   AF-A0A2P4YU09-F1
#
_cell.length_a   1.000
_cell.length_b   1.000
_cell.length_c   1.000
_cell.angle_alpha   90.00
_cell.angle_beta   90.00
_cell.angle_gamma   90.00
#
_symmetry.space_group_name_H-M   'P 1'
#
loop_
_entity.id
_entity.type
_entity.pdbx_description
1 polymer ?
#
loop_
_entity_poly.entity_id
_entity_poly.type
_entity_poly.pdbx_seq_one_letter_code
_entity_poly.pdbx_strand_id
1 'polypeptide(L)'
;MSKRVKVHLQHQEAFDSTAPVVATFRNGPPPLNQRKDLAFEVFENPTKKQRLVVASSDKVAYQGANFGYLGSSHDYANYAVGVYDKKTKEVRLCNVNQIYVMQQAIKNLSENVDDNRGEDKSFMEKRRDLVEVFGSKKSKRIQKNREENIVDLENISGAASVAQTLQKKISDAKRKLEEERAQDGSYSKEAAALAATRNALLPPCDIDAPTPDRVYDLTKFMDSTVMDSLTIMAEEIIQTLQTTSVAEYAASLNLAALPTRLMLSLPAPYDVNKMCLIVYVAYMIDFYNSHFPIRKSAAVFSEEKGIPLVIV
;
A
#
# COMPACT_ATOMS: atom_id res chain seq x y z
N MET A 1 -20.26 -37.05 -51.08
CA MET A 1 -19.14 -36.66 -51.96
C MET A 1 -19.06 -35.13 -52.02
N SER A 2 -17.99 -34.53 -51.50
CA SER A 2 -17.77 -33.07 -51.56
C SER A 2 -17.35 -32.69 -52.98
N LYS A 3 -18.22 -31.99 -53.73
CA LYS A 3 -17.91 -31.47 -55.06
C LYS A 3 -16.86 -30.35 -54.91
N ARG A 4 -15.58 -30.66 -55.14
CA ARG A 4 -14.51 -29.66 -55.17
C ARG A 4 -14.72 -28.75 -56.38
N VAL A 5 -15.11 -27.51 -56.14
CA VAL A 5 -15.27 -26.49 -57.18
C VAL A 5 -13.95 -25.73 -57.31
N LYS A 6 -13.35 -25.72 -58.49
CA LYS A 6 -12.22 -24.83 -58.80
C LYS A 6 -12.76 -23.41 -58.98
N VAL A 7 -12.19 -22.46 -58.25
CA VAL A 7 -12.58 -21.06 -58.23
C VAL A 7 -11.37 -20.22 -58.59
N HIS A 8 -11.54 -19.25 -59.49
CA HIS A 8 -10.46 -18.34 -59.89
C HIS A 8 -10.51 -17.09 -59.03
N LEU A 9 -9.39 -16.77 -58.38
CA LEU A 9 -9.24 -15.58 -57.55
C LEU A 9 -8.71 -14.44 -58.42
N GLN A 10 -9.43 -13.32 -58.47
CA GLN A 10 -8.99 -12.10 -59.14
C GLN A 10 -8.82 -10.99 -58.11
N HIS A 11 -7.63 -10.40 -58.07
CA HIS A 11 -7.31 -9.21 -57.29
C HIS A 11 -6.81 -8.12 -58.24
N GLN A 12 -7.42 -6.94 -58.16
CA GLN A 12 -7.04 -5.73 -58.89
C GLN A 12 -7.20 -4.54 -57.96
N GLU A 13 -6.26 -3.60 -57.98
CA GLU A 13 -6.30 -2.39 -57.13
C GLU A 13 -7.55 -1.53 -57.41
N ALA A 14 -8.11 -1.61 -58.63
CA ALA A 14 -9.37 -0.96 -58.96
C ALA A 14 -10.53 -1.44 -58.08
N PHE A 15 -10.53 -2.71 -57.64
CA PHE A 15 -11.56 -3.26 -56.76
C PHE A 15 -11.46 -2.72 -55.34
N ASP A 16 -10.30 -2.23 -54.92
CA ASP A 16 -10.09 -1.66 -53.59
C ASP A 16 -10.74 -0.26 -53.48
N SER A 17 -10.80 0.49 -54.58
CA SER A 17 -11.50 1.79 -54.61
C SER A 17 -13.03 1.66 -54.45
N THR A 18 -13.59 0.54 -54.92
CA THR A 18 -15.01 0.19 -54.81
C THR A 18 -15.31 -0.73 -53.64
N ALA A 19 -14.35 -0.94 -52.74
CA ALA A 19 -14.50 -1.88 -51.65
C ALA A 19 -15.63 -1.45 -50.70
N PRO A 20 -16.46 -2.41 -50.23
CA PRO A 20 -17.50 -2.10 -49.27
C PRO A 20 -16.87 -1.72 -47.92
N VAL A 21 -17.49 -0.75 -47.23
CA VAL A 21 -17.14 -0.42 -45.85
C VAL A 21 -17.67 -1.52 -44.93
N VAL A 22 -16.78 -2.17 -44.19
CA VAL A 22 -17.14 -3.23 -43.25
C VAL A 22 -17.28 -2.64 -41.85
N ALA A 23 -18.43 -2.87 -41.24
CA ALA A 23 -18.74 -2.40 -39.90
C ALA A 23 -19.18 -3.55 -38.99
N THR A 24 -18.80 -3.48 -37.71
CA THR A 24 -19.22 -4.43 -36.67
C THR A 24 -20.04 -3.72 -35.60
N PHE A 25 -21.08 -4.39 -35.10
CA PHE A 25 -21.99 -3.83 -34.10
C PHE A 25 -21.89 -4.65 -32.81
N ARG A 26 -21.28 -4.10 -31.76
CA ARG A 26 -21.06 -4.84 -30.50
C ARG A 26 -22.36 -5.25 -29.80
N ASN A 27 -23.38 -4.41 -29.89
CA ASN A 27 -24.70 -4.66 -29.28
C ASN A 27 -25.70 -5.30 -30.27
N GLY A 28 -25.18 -5.89 -31.34
CA GLY A 28 -25.99 -6.44 -32.43
C GLY A 28 -26.30 -5.41 -33.52
N PRO A 29 -26.48 -5.87 -34.77
CA PRO A 29 -26.81 -5.00 -35.88
C PRO A 29 -28.23 -4.41 -35.72
N PRO A 30 -28.53 -3.29 -36.40
CA PRO A 30 -29.87 -2.70 -36.37
C PRO A 30 -30.96 -3.73 -36.70
N PRO A 31 -32.16 -3.65 -36.10
CA PRO A 31 -33.27 -4.55 -36.43
C PRO A 31 -33.61 -4.52 -37.92
N LEU A 32 -33.95 -5.66 -38.52
CA LEU A 32 -34.25 -5.79 -39.96
C LEU A 32 -35.27 -4.76 -40.47
N ASN A 33 -36.28 -4.43 -39.64
CA ASN A 33 -37.32 -3.45 -39.97
C ASN A 33 -36.78 -2.02 -40.07
N GLN A 34 -35.76 -1.67 -39.29
CA GLN A 34 -35.14 -0.34 -39.26
C GLN A 34 -33.97 -0.21 -40.23
N ARG A 35 -33.43 -1.32 -40.77
CA ARG A 35 -32.31 -1.30 -41.72
C ARG A 35 -32.64 -0.64 -43.06
N LYS A 36 -33.90 -0.68 -43.49
CA LYS A 36 -34.32 -0.12 -44.78
C LYS A 36 -34.25 1.39 -44.81
N ASP A 37 -34.50 2.02 -43.66
CA ASP A 37 -34.54 3.47 -43.52
C ASP A 37 -33.22 4.04 -42.98
N LEU A 38 -32.23 3.18 -42.71
CA LEU A 38 -30.95 3.56 -42.14
C LEU A 38 -29.90 3.76 -43.25
N ALA A 39 -29.63 5.01 -43.60
CA ALA A 39 -28.52 5.38 -44.46
C ALA A 39 -27.21 5.49 -43.66
N PHE A 40 -26.13 4.95 -44.21
CA PHE A 40 -24.77 5.12 -43.68
C PHE A 40 -24.02 6.15 -44.51
N GLU A 41 -23.61 7.23 -43.86
CA GLU A 41 -22.82 8.29 -44.45
C GLU A 41 -21.36 8.15 -44.04
N VAL A 42 -20.45 8.40 -44.98
CA VAL A 42 -19.01 8.33 -44.76
C VAL A 42 -18.42 9.72 -44.98
N PHE A 43 -17.85 10.28 -43.93
CA PHE A 43 -17.12 11.54 -43.96
C PHE A 43 -15.63 11.24 -43.95
N GLU A 44 -14.89 11.84 -44.88
CA GLU A 44 -13.43 11.67 -44.98
C GLU A 44 -12.73 13.02 -44.89
N ASN A 45 -11.72 13.09 -44.04
CA ASN A 45 -10.73 14.17 -44.05
C ASN A 45 -9.48 13.68 -44.81
N PRO A 46 -9.25 14.18 -46.05
CA PRO A 46 -8.20 13.65 -46.93
C PRO A 46 -6.78 13.92 -46.42
N THR A 47 -6.56 15.03 -45.70
CA THR A 47 -5.20 15.38 -45.21
C THR A 47 -4.71 14.44 -44.12
N LYS A 48 -5.60 13.96 -43.26
CA LYS A 48 -5.26 13.07 -42.12
C LYS A 48 -5.63 11.61 -42.37
N LYS A 49 -6.18 11.27 -43.55
CA LYS A 49 -6.78 9.95 -43.86
C LYS A 49 -7.77 9.49 -42.79
N GLN A 50 -8.47 10.44 -42.17
CA GLN A 50 -9.45 10.17 -41.11
C GLN A 50 -10.82 9.98 -41.73
N ARG A 51 -11.47 8.87 -41.42
CA ARG A 51 -12.80 8.50 -41.90
C ARG A 51 -13.73 8.27 -40.73
N LEU A 52 -14.94 8.79 -40.86
CA LEU A 52 -16.02 8.70 -39.90
C LEU A 52 -17.25 8.15 -40.62
N VAL A 53 -17.81 7.06 -40.10
CA VAL A 53 -19.04 6.45 -40.61
C VAL A 53 -20.14 6.73 -39.60
N VAL A 54 -21.22 7.34 -40.05
CA VAL A 54 -22.36 7.72 -39.20
C VAL A 54 -23.63 7.18 -39.82
N ALA A 55 -24.51 6.66 -38.99
CA ALA A 55 -25.88 6.37 -39.38
C ALA A 55 -26.84 6.80 -38.27
N SER A 56 -27.99 7.32 -38.66
CA SER A 56 -28.91 7.97 -37.73
C SER A 56 -30.33 7.46 -37.99
N SER A 57 -30.95 6.85 -36.97
CA SER A 57 -32.37 6.46 -36.95
C SER A 57 -33.11 7.30 -35.91
N ASP A 58 -34.44 7.28 -35.87
CA ASP A 58 -35.25 8.12 -34.96
C ASP A 58 -34.84 8.00 -33.49
N LYS A 59 -34.47 6.81 -33.03
CA LYS A 59 -34.15 6.53 -31.61
C LYS A 59 -32.67 6.31 -31.33
N VAL A 60 -31.88 6.00 -32.35
CA VAL A 60 -30.52 5.50 -32.20
C VAL A 60 -29.61 6.11 -33.25
N ALA A 61 -28.43 6.57 -32.84
CA ALA A 61 -27.33 6.92 -33.72
C ALA A 61 -26.22 5.87 -33.61
N TYR A 62 -25.60 5.57 -34.75
CA TYR A 62 -24.44 4.71 -34.88
C TYR A 62 -23.26 5.55 -35.35
N GLN A 63 -22.13 5.41 -34.69
CA GLN A 63 -20.90 6.12 -35.04
C GLN A 63 -19.72 5.13 -35.01
N GLY A 64 -18.91 5.14 -36.06
CA GLY A 64 -17.64 4.43 -36.12
C GLY A 64 -16.58 5.32 -36.75
N ALA A 65 -15.38 5.34 -36.21
CA ALA A 65 -14.29 6.15 -36.74
C ALA A 65 -13.01 5.32 -36.88
N ASN A 66 -12.15 5.67 -37.82
CA ASN A 66 -10.83 5.05 -37.94
C ASN A 66 -9.75 5.69 -37.04
N PHE A 67 -10.11 6.72 -36.27
CA PHE A 67 -9.21 7.50 -35.43
C PHE A 67 -9.73 7.65 -34.01
N GLY A 68 -8.87 8.10 -33.09
CA GLY A 68 -9.22 8.25 -31.68
C GLY A 68 -9.47 6.91 -30.99
N TYR A 69 -10.28 6.92 -29.92
CA TYR A 69 -10.62 5.73 -29.14
C TYR A 69 -11.40 4.66 -29.94
N LEU A 70 -12.05 5.10 -31.03
CA LEU A 70 -12.82 4.24 -31.93
C LEU A 70 -11.98 3.59 -33.02
N GLY A 71 -10.76 4.09 -33.25
CA GLY A 71 -9.87 3.57 -34.28
C GLY A 71 -9.28 2.21 -33.90
N SER A 72 -9.36 1.26 -34.81
CA SER A 72 -8.69 -0.05 -34.70
C SER A 72 -7.18 0.03 -34.99
N SER A 73 -6.50 1.10 -34.57
CA SER A 73 -5.07 1.35 -34.86
C SER A 73 -4.13 0.29 -34.26
N HIS A 74 -4.65 -0.61 -33.42
CA HIS A 74 -3.93 -1.70 -32.79
C HIS A 74 -4.31 -3.09 -33.34
N ASP A 75 -5.10 -3.15 -34.41
CA ASP A 75 -5.46 -4.41 -35.06
C ASP A 75 -4.39 -4.77 -36.10
N TYR A 76 -3.68 -5.88 -35.89
CA TYR A 76 -2.62 -6.37 -36.77
C TYR A 76 -3.15 -7.35 -37.84
N ALA A 77 -4.47 -7.53 -37.93
CA ALA A 77 -5.10 -8.39 -38.91
C ALA A 77 -5.44 -7.65 -40.21
N ASN A 78 -5.14 -8.27 -41.36
CA ASN A 78 -5.56 -7.80 -42.67
C ASN A 78 -6.85 -8.51 -43.08
N TYR A 79 -7.84 -7.74 -43.53
CA TYR A 79 -9.14 -8.25 -43.92
C TYR A 79 -9.40 -8.03 -45.41
N ALA A 80 -10.09 -8.96 -46.06
CA ALA A 80 -10.53 -8.85 -47.44
C ALA A 80 -11.96 -9.38 -47.57
N VAL A 81 -12.77 -8.72 -48.41
CA VAL A 81 -14.12 -9.15 -48.77
C VAL A 81 -14.07 -9.85 -50.12
N GLY A 82 -14.48 -11.12 -50.12
CA GLY A 82 -14.62 -11.92 -51.34
C GLY A 82 -16.05 -11.89 -51.85
N VAL A 83 -16.26 -11.37 -53.06
CA VAL A 83 -17.54 -11.48 -53.77
C VAL A 83 -17.45 -12.66 -54.72
N TYR A 84 -18.19 -13.74 -54.42
CA TYR A 84 -18.25 -14.93 -55.24
C TYR A 84 -19.43 -14.89 -56.22
N ASP A 85 -19.15 -14.94 -57.51
CA ASP A 85 -20.16 -15.12 -58.53
C ASP A 85 -20.31 -16.61 -58.88
N LYS A 86 -21.48 -17.17 -58.58
CA LYS A 86 -21.81 -18.58 -58.84
C LYS A 86 -21.86 -18.91 -60.33
N LYS A 87 -22.13 -17.93 -61.20
CA LYS A 87 -22.27 -18.13 -62.65
C LYS A 87 -20.90 -18.21 -63.33
N THR A 88 -20.03 -17.25 -63.05
CA THR A 88 -18.66 -17.21 -63.62
C THR A 88 -17.67 -18.08 -62.86
N LYS A 89 -17.99 -18.47 -61.63
CA LYS A 89 -17.10 -19.21 -60.70
C LYS A 89 -15.81 -18.44 -60.38
N GLU A 90 -15.91 -17.12 -60.34
CA GLU A 90 -14.82 -16.22 -59.99
C GLU A 90 -15.09 -15.58 -58.62
N VAL A 91 -14.01 -15.32 -57.88
CA VAL A 91 -14.04 -14.54 -56.64
C VAL A 91 -13.24 -13.27 -56.85
N ARG A 92 -13.92 -12.13 -56.66
CA ARG A 92 -13.27 -10.83 -56.60
C ARG A 92 -12.90 -10.54 -55.16
N LEU A 93 -11.61 -10.31 -54.91
CA LEU A 93 -11.09 -9.96 -53.58
C LEU A 93 -10.85 -8.45 -53.50
N CYS A 94 -11.61 -7.78 -52.64
CA CYS A 94 -11.43 -6.39 -52.26
C CYS A 94 -10.74 -6.32 -50.90
N ASN A 95 -9.62 -5.61 -50.82
CA ASN A 95 -8.97 -5.36 -49.54
C ASN A 95 -9.82 -4.39 -48.71
N VAL A 96 -9.98 -4.70 -47.43
CA VAL A 96 -10.67 -3.83 -46.47
C VAL A 96 -9.59 -3.13 -45.67
N ASN A 97 -9.43 -1.82 -45.91
CA ASN A 97 -8.43 -1.02 -45.22
C ASN A 97 -8.62 -1.04 -43.70
N GLN A 98 -9.88 -1.08 -43.23
CA GLN A 98 -10.20 -1.10 -41.81
C GLN A 98 -11.63 -1.57 -41.54
N ILE A 99 -11.82 -2.26 -40.41
CA ILE A 99 -13.15 -2.59 -39.87
C ILE A 99 -13.58 -1.47 -38.91
N TYR A 100 -14.76 -0.89 -39.16
CA TYR A 100 -15.33 0.13 -38.28
C TYR A 100 -16.12 -0.53 -37.15
N VAL A 101 -15.70 -0.31 -35.91
CA VAL A 101 -16.46 -0.75 -34.74
C VAL A 101 -17.51 0.31 -34.42
N MET A 102 -18.78 0.00 -34.65
CA MET A 102 -19.90 0.92 -34.43
C MET A 102 -20.26 1.00 -32.95
N GLN A 103 -20.25 2.22 -32.42
CA GLN A 103 -20.85 2.57 -31.15
C GLN A 103 -22.29 3.01 -31.35
N GLN A 104 -23.16 2.55 -30.45
CA GLN A 104 -24.58 2.85 -30.45
C GLN A 104 -24.85 3.90 -29.38
N ALA A 105 -25.43 5.04 -29.77
CA ALA A 105 -25.91 6.08 -28.87
C ALA A 105 -27.43 6.18 -28.99
N ILE A 106 -28.14 6.16 -27.86
CA ILE A 106 -29.60 6.35 -27.86
C ILE A 106 -29.87 7.85 -27.91
N LYS A 107 -30.59 8.30 -28.94
CA LYS A 107 -31.04 9.69 -29.04
C LYS A 107 -31.98 9.97 -27.87
N ASN A 108 -31.75 11.06 -27.15
CA ASN A 108 -32.43 11.45 -25.89
C ASN A 108 -31.95 10.73 -24.63
N LEU A 109 -31.00 9.80 -24.72
CA LEU A 109 -30.21 9.34 -23.58
C LEU A 109 -28.81 9.98 -23.66
N SER A 110 -28.74 11.26 -24.00
CA SER A 110 -27.63 12.05 -23.50
C SER A 110 -27.84 12.10 -21.98
N GLU A 111 -27.22 11.17 -21.26
CA GLU A 111 -26.52 11.64 -20.07
C GLU A 111 -25.70 12.81 -20.59
N ASN A 112 -26.19 14.02 -20.35
CA ASN A 112 -25.35 15.19 -20.34
C ASN A 112 -24.29 14.81 -19.31
N VAL A 113 -23.20 14.20 -19.79
CA VAL A 113 -21.90 14.44 -19.17
C VAL A 113 -21.74 15.92 -19.42
N ASP A 114 -22.33 16.65 -18.49
CA ASP A 114 -22.32 18.08 -18.44
C ASP A 114 -20.84 18.44 -18.40
N ASP A 115 -20.32 18.91 -19.53
CA ASP A 115 -18.93 19.37 -19.64
C ASP A 115 -18.69 20.53 -18.65
N ASN A 116 -19.75 21.11 -18.06
CA ASN A 116 -19.72 22.08 -16.98
C ASN A 116 -19.79 21.48 -15.56
N ARG A 117 -19.57 20.17 -15.37
CA ARG A 117 -19.42 19.55 -14.02
C ARG A 117 -18.32 20.17 -13.16
N GLY A 118 -17.52 21.08 -13.70
CA GLY A 118 -16.48 21.82 -13.01
C GLY A 118 -16.72 23.33 -12.87
N GLU A 119 -17.76 23.96 -13.41
CA GLU A 119 -17.84 25.43 -13.34
C GLU A 119 -18.14 25.94 -11.93
N ASP A 120 -19.01 25.24 -11.19
CA ASP A 120 -19.37 25.59 -9.80
C ASP A 120 -18.50 24.91 -8.73
N LYS A 121 -17.60 24.00 -9.13
CA LYS A 121 -16.79 23.24 -8.18
C LYS A 121 -15.57 24.03 -7.73
N SER A 122 -15.37 24.09 -6.42
CA SER A 122 -14.15 24.63 -5.83
C SER A 122 -12.92 23.88 -6.35
N PHE A 123 -11.77 24.55 -6.43
CA PHE A 123 -10.50 23.92 -6.79
C PHE A 123 -10.20 22.68 -5.92
N MET A 124 -10.65 22.68 -4.66
CA MET A 124 -10.53 21.53 -3.76
C MET A 124 -11.41 20.35 -4.18
N GLU A 125 -12.62 20.60 -4.66
CA GLU A 125 -13.56 19.57 -5.12
C GLU A 125 -13.08 18.95 -6.43
N LYS A 126 -12.56 19.78 -7.36
CA LYS A 126 -11.94 19.27 -8.59
C LYS A 126 -10.76 18.34 -8.30
N ARG A 127 -9.93 18.71 -7.31
CA ARG A 127 -8.80 17.88 -6.87
C ARG A 127 -9.27 16.60 -6.19
N ARG A 128 -10.35 16.64 -5.41
CA ARG A 128 -10.99 15.47 -4.80
C ARG A 128 -11.45 14.49 -5.87
N ASP A 129 -12.20 14.95 -6.87
CA ASP A 129 -12.72 14.12 -7.95
C ASP A 129 -11.57 13.45 -8.74
N LEU A 130 -10.48 14.19 -9.01
CA LEU A 130 -9.30 13.63 -9.65
C LEU A 130 -8.63 12.53 -8.82
N VAL A 131 -8.53 12.69 -7.50
CA VAL A 131 -7.97 11.68 -6.60
C VAL A 131 -8.90 10.47 -6.49
N GLU A 132 -10.22 10.68 -6.50
CA GLU A 132 -11.20 9.61 -6.44
C GLU A 132 -11.19 8.76 -7.72
N VAL A 133 -11.06 9.36 -8.90
CA VAL A 133 -11.02 8.63 -10.17
C VAL A 133 -9.64 8.02 -10.41
N PHE A 134 -8.57 8.82 -10.34
CA PHE A 134 -7.23 8.45 -10.79
C PHE A 134 -6.21 8.19 -9.67
N GLY A 135 -6.54 8.51 -8.41
CA GLY A 135 -5.61 8.35 -7.30
C GLY A 135 -5.29 6.89 -6.97
N SER A 136 -4.12 6.67 -6.34
CA SER A 136 -3.76 5.35 -5.81
C SER A 136 -4.68 4.93 -4.64
N LYS A 137 -4.78 3.64 -4.34
CA LYS A 137 -5.56 3.13 -3.17
C LYS A 137 -5.20 3.87 -1.87
N LYS A 138 -3.91 4.19 -1.67
CA LYS A 138 -3.43 4.97 -0.53
C LYS A 138 -3.97 6.41 -0.55
N SER A 139 -3.91 7.08 -1.70
CA SER A 139 -4.42 8.45 -1.85
C SER A 139 -5.93 8.53 -1.65
N LYS A 140 -6.70 7.58 -2.20
CA LYS A 140 -8.15 7.50 -2.00
C LYS A 140 -8.50 7.32 -0.52
N ARG A 141 -7.78 6.44 0.19
CA ARG A 141 -7.98 6.23 1.64
C ARG A 141 -7.70 7.49 2.46
N ILE A 142 -6.63 8.22 2.14
CA ILE A 142 -6.30 9.48 2.84
C ILE A 142 -7.39 10.53 2.60
N GLN A 143 -7.87 10.65 1.36
CA GLN A 143 -8.93 11.60 1.00
C GLN A 143 -10.24 11.26 1.71
N LYS A 144 -10.65 9.98 1.70
CA LYS A 144 -11.83 9.50 2.40
C LYS A 144 -11.76 9.73 3.92
N ASN A 145 -10.62 9.43 4.54
CA ASN A 145 -10.42 9.68 5.97
C ASN A 145 -10.53 11.18 6.32
N ARG A 146 -10.11 12.08 5.42
CA ARG A 146 -10.27 13.52 5.65
C ARG A 146 -11.73 13.93 5.62
N GLU A 147 -12.51 13.40 4.67
CA GLU A 147 -13.94 13.66 4.55
C GLU A 147 -14.72 13.12 5.74
N GLU A 148 -14.42 11.90 6.19
CA GLU A 148 -15.02 11.29 7.39
C GLU A 148 -14.69 12.08 8.67
N ASN A 149 -13.62 12.89 8.68
CA ASN A 149 -13.20 13.69 9.82
C ASN A 149 -13.71 15.14 9.78
N ILE A 150 -14.39 15.56 8.69
CA ILE A 150 -15.11 16.83 8.64
C ILE A 150 -16.45 16.60 9.32
N VAL A 151 -16.57 17.10 10.55
CA VAL A 151 -17.80 17.04 11.33
C VAL A 151 -18.53 18.36 11.18
N ASP A 152 -19.66 18.36 10.46
CA ASP A 152 -20.54 19.52 10.38
C ASP A 152 -21.25 19.73 11.73
N LEU A 153 -20.78 20.73 12.46
CA LEU A 153 -21.28 21.08 13.80
C LEU A 153 -22.76 21.49 13.78
N GLU A 154 -23.32 21.90 12.64
CA GLU A 154 -24.72 22.29 12.51
C GLU A 154 -25.68 21.09 12.50
N ASN A 155 -25.21 19.90 12.11
CA ASN A 155 -26.03 18.68 12.01
C ASN A 155 -26.06 17.86 13.31
N ILE A 156 -25.33 18.28 14.35
CA ILE A 156 -25.32 17.58 15.64
C ILE A 156 -26.34 18.23 16.58
N SER A 157 -27.44 17.54 16.87
CA SER A 157 -28.36 17.97 17.93
C SER A 157 -27.61 18.02 19.27
N GLY A 158 -27.48 19.21 19.86
CA GLY A 158 -26.67 19.44 21.06
C GLY A 158 -25.23 19.90 20.80
N ALA A 159 -24.87 20.28 19.56
CA ALA A 159 -23.54 20.83 19.24
C ALA A 159 -23.10 21.98 20.15
N ALA A 160 -24.03 22.84 20.58
CA ALA A 160 -23.74 23.93 21.51
C ALA A 160 -23.31 23.43 22.90
N SER A 161 -23.94 22.38 23.43
CA SER A 161 -23.58 21.82 24.74
C SER A 161 -22.27 21.02 24.66
N VAL A 162 -22.05 20.28 23.56
CA VAL A 162 -20.78 19.59 23.30
C VAL A 162 -19.64 20.60 23.11
N ALA A 163 -19.85 21.67 22.35
CA ALA A 163 -18.86 22.73 22.14
C ALA A 163 -18.52 23.45 23.44
N GLN A 164 -19.50 23.78 24.29
CA GLN A 164 -19.25 24.37 25.61
C GLN A 164 -18.47 23.41 26.54
N THR A 165 -18.79 22.12 26.50
CA THR A 165 -18.08 21.12 27.32
C THR A 165 -16.65 20.91 26.83
N LEU A 166 -16.44 20.90 25.51
CA LEU A 166 -15.11 20.86 24.90
C LEU A 166 -14.30 22.11 25.20
N GLN A 167 -14.91 23.30 25.13
CA GLN A 167 -14.25 24.56 25.49
C GLN A 167 -13.79 24.57 26.96
N LYS A 168 -14.63 24.09 27.88
CA LYS A 168 -14.24 23.92 29.29
C LYS A 168 -13.07 22.94 29.45
N LYS A 169 -13.11 21.80 28.78
CA LYS A 169 -11.99 20.84 28.81
C LYS A 169 -10.71 21.41 28.19
N ILE A 170 -10.83 22.22 27.15
CA ILE A 170 -9.69 22.90 26.51
C ILE A 170 -9.12 23.97 27.45
N SER A 171 -9.96 24.76 28.14
CA SER A 171 -9.48 25.74 29.12
C SER A 171 -8.80 25.06 30.32
N ASP A 172 -9.37 23.94 30.81
CA ASP A 172 -8.76 23.18 31.90
C ASP A 172 -7.43 22.56 31.49
N ALA A 173 -7.34 22.04 30.26
CA ALA A 173 -6.09 21.49 29.70
C ALA A 173 -5.03 22.58 29.49
N LYS A 174 -5.42 23.79 29.06
CA LYS A 174 -4.51 24.94 28.95
C LYS A 174 -4.01 25.37 30.31
N ARG A 175 -4.89 25.44 31.32
CA ARG A 175 -4.50 25.80 32.69
C ARG A 175 -3.50 24.81 33.27
N LYS A 176 -3.73 23.50 33.11
CA LYS A 176 -2.77 22.47 33.53
C LYS A 176 -1.41 22.60 32.82
N LEU A 177 -1.42 22.89 31.52
CA LEU A 177 -0.19 23.06 30.75
C LEU A 177 0.56 24.34 31.15
N GLU A 178 -0.14 25.40 31.54
CA GLU A 178 0.45 26.61 32.12
C GLU A 178 1.01 26.39 33.52
N GLU A 179 0.31 25.61 34.36
CA GLU A 179 0.78 25.19 35.70
C GLU A 179 2.06 24.33 35.60
N GLU A 180 2.11 23.38 34.66
CA GLU A 180 3.29 22.53 34.41
C GLU A 180 4.45 23.34 33.80
N ARG A 181 4.18 24.28 32.89
CA ARG A 181 5.19 25.21 32.34
C ARG A 181 5.70 26.22 33.37
N ALA A 182 4.91 26.56 34.38
CA ALA A 182 5.36 27.40 35.49
C ALA A 182 6.34 26.67 36.42
N GLN A 183 6.26 25.33 36.50
CA GLN A 183 7.21 24.50 37.25
C GLN A 183 8.48 24.21 36.44
N ASP A 184 8.36 23.99 35.12
CA ASP A 184 9.48 23.78 34.21
C ASP A 184 9.36 24.70 32.97
N GLY A 185 10.22 25.71 32.90
CA GLY A 185 10.21 26.73 31.84
C GLY A 185 10.48 26.19 30.43
N SER A 186 10.98 24.95 30.29
CA SER A 186 11.19 24.28 29.01
C SER A 186 10.07 23.29 28.65
N TYR A 187 9.01 23.20 29.46
CA TYR A 187 7.95 22.23 29.27
C TYR A 187 7.16 22.48 27.97
N SER A 188 7.21 21.49 27.09
CA SER A 188 6.40 21.37 25.87
C SER A 188 5.66 20.03 25.91
N LYS A 189 4.41 20.03 25.44
CA LYS A 189 3.56 18.84 25.41
C LYS A 189 4.17 17.73 24.53
N GLU A 190 4.84 18.14 23.46
CA GLU A 190 5.57 17.26 22.55
C GLU A 190 6.79 16.65 23.25
N ALA A 191 7.56 17.46 23.97
CA ALA A 191 8.70 17.01 24.76
C ALA A 191 8.27 16.05 25.89
N ALA A 192 7.15 16.34 26.58
CA ALA A 192 6.60 15.49 27.62
C ALA A 192 6.11 14.14 27.08
N ALA A 193 5.44 14.14 25.92
CA ALA A 193 5.01 12.91 25.26
C ALA A 193 6.20 12.06 24.79
N LEU A 194 7.25 12.70 24.24
CA LEU A 194 8.49 12.03 23.86
C LEU A 194 9.29 11.52 25.07
N ALA A 195 9.30 12.27 26.17
CA ALA A 195 9.91 11.84 27.42
C ALA A 195 9.15 10.63 28.01
N ALA A 196 7.82 10.64 27.96
CA ALA A 196 7.01 9.50 28.41
C ALA A 196 7.26 8.24 27.58
N THR A 197 7.31 8.35 26.25
CA THR A 197 7.63 7.19 25.39
C THR A 197 9.07 6.71 25.58
N ARG A 198 10.02 7.63 25.78
CA ARG A 198 11.41 7.30 26.08
C ARG A 198 11.53 6.60 27.44
N ASN A 199 10.89 7.12 28.47
CA ASN A 199 10.92 6.56 29.83
C ASN A 199 10.26 5.18 29.91
N ALA A 200 9.30 4.89 29.02
CA ALA A 200 8.72 3.55 28.92
C ALA A 200 9.68 2.48 28.35
N LEU A 201 10.72 2.90 27.61
CA LEU A 201 11.72 1.99 27.04
C LEU A 201 12.97 1.85 27.92
N LEU A 202 13.16 2.77 28.86
CA LEU A 202 14.31 2.76 29.76
C LEU A 202 13.97 1.98 31.04
N PRO A 203 14.98 1.39 31.71
CA PRO A 203 14.79 0.86 33.06
C PRO A 203 14.21 1.93 34.00
N PRO A 204 13.46 1.53 35.04
CA PRO A 204 12.90 2.46 36.03
C PRO A 204 13.99 3.38 36.61
N CYS A 205 13.90 4.67 36.29
CA CYS A 205 14.86 5.70 36.69
C CYS A 205 14.32 6.49 37.88
N ASP A 206 15.13 6.63 38.92
CA ASP A 206 14.84 7.41 40.13
C ASP A 206 15.59 8.74 40.07
N ILE A 207 14.86 9.82 39.75
CA ILE A 207 15.42 11.16 39.53
C ILE A 207 15.87 11.80 40.85
N ASP A 208 15.22 11.42 41.96
CA ASP A 208 15.46 11.98 43.29
C ASP A 208 16.51 11.17 44.07
N ALA A 209 17.20 10.23 43.41
CA ALA A 209 18.21 9.40 44.04
C ALA A 209 19.36 10.28 44.59
N PRO A 210 19.72 10.13 45.89
CA PRO A 210 20.71 11.00 46.54
C PRO A 210 22.14 10.77 46.04
N THR A 211 22.40 9.67 45.35
CA THR A 211 23.72 9.31 44.78
C THR A 211 23.55 8.74 43.37
N PRO A 212 24.47 9.03 42.43
CA PRO A 212 24.40 8.54 41.04
C PRO A 212 24.24 7.01 40.93
N ASP A 213 24.85 6.26 41.85
CA ASP A 213 24.80 4.79 41.87
C ASP A 213 23.41 4.22 42.18
N ARG A 214 22.50 5.05 42.71
CA ARG A 214 21.14 4.64 43.11
C ARG A 214 20.05 5.10 42.14
N VAL A 215 20.43 5.77 41.05
CA VAL A 215 19.49 6.25 40.03
C VAL A 215 18.75 5.08 39.36
N TYR A 216 19.43 3.94 39.19
CA TYR A 216 18.84 2.70 38.69
C TYR A 216 18.89 1.64 39.77
N ASP A 217 17.74 1.41 40.40
CA ASP A 217 17.59 0.35 41.37
C ASP A 217 17.34 -0.99 40.66
N LEU A 218 18.28 -1.92 40.81
CA LEU A 218 18.20 -3.25 40.21
C LEU A 218 16.97 -4.02 40.67
N THR A 219 16.53 -3.79 41.91
CA THR A 219 15.37 -4.49 42.50
C THR A 219 14.05 -4.10 41.84
N LYS A 220 13.99 -2.96 41.14
CA LYS A 220 12.79 -2.47 40.47
C LYS A 220 12.53 -3.14 39.11
N PHE A 221 13.54 -3.80 38.53
CA PHE A 221 13.40 -4.46 37.22
C PHE A 221 14.02 -5.86 37.13
N MET A 222 14.75 -6.29 38.15
CA MET A 222 15.15 -7.68 38.32
C MET A 222 14.45 -8.26 39.55
N ASP A 223 13.51 -9.17 39.31
CA ASP A 223 12.83 -9.91 40.36
C ASP A 223 13.82 -10.77 41.16
N SER A 224 13.47 -11.07 42.42
CA SER A 224 14.31 -11.90 43.28
C SER A 224 14.57 -13.29 42.70
N THR A 225 13.59 -13.86 41.99
CA THR A 225 13.71 -15.16 41.30
C THR A 225 14.76 -15.16 40.18
N VAL A 226 14.88 -14.04 39.46
CA VAL A 226 15.90 -13.83 38.43
C VAL A 226 17.27 -13.73 39.10
N MET A 227 17.38 -12.96 40.19
CA MET A 227 18.62 -12.82 40.94
C MET A 227 19.09 -14.12 41.57
N ASP A 228 18.19 -14.94 42.12
CA ASP A 228 18.51 -16.26 42.67
C ASP A 228 19.07 -17.18 41.57
N SER A 229 18.44 -17.19 40.39
CA SER A 229 18.90 -17.96 39.23
C SER A 229 20.28 -17.51 38.75
N LEU A 230 20.53 -16.19 38.70
CA LEU A 230 21.83 -15.62 38.34
C LEU A 230 22.91 -15.95 39.37
N THR A 231 22.54 -16.03 40.65
CA THR A 231 23.47 -16.36 41.74
C THR A 231 23.97 -17.79 41.60
N ILE A 232 23.08 -18.74 41.30
CA ILE A 232 23.44 -20.14 41.03
C ILE A 232 24.43 -20.22 39.87
N MET A 233 24.13 -19.57 38.74
CA MET A 233 25.03 -19.57 37.58
C MET A 233 26.36 -18.88 37.87
N ALA A 234 26.36 -17.78 38.63
CA ALA A 234 27.58 -17.09 39.02
C ALA A 234 28.48 -17.94 39.91
N GLU A 235 27.92 -18.70 40.85
CA GLU A 235 28.66 -19.62 41.72
C GLU A 235 29.29 -20.77 40.94
N GLU A 236 28.56 -21.37 40.00
CA GLU A 236 29.10 -22.38 39.08
C GLU A 236 30.28 -21.83 38.26
N ILE A 237 30.17 -20.60 37.76
CA ILE A 237 31.24 -19.94 37.01
C ILE A 237 32.44 -19.68 37.91
N ILE A 238 32.24 -19.16 39.13
CA ILE A 238 33.32 -18.92 40.07
C ILE A 238 34.04 -20.23 40.42
N GLN A 239 33.30 -21.33 40.58
CA GLN A 239 33.88 -22.65 40.84
C GLN A 239 34.69 -23.18 39.64
N THR A 240 34.20 -23.02 38.41
CA THR A 240 34.96 -23.43 37.22
C THR A 240 36.23 -22.60 37.03
N LEU A 241 36.17 -21.29 37.29
CA LEU A 241 37.30 -20.36 37.22
C LEU A 241 38.40 -20.62 38.27
N GLN A 242 38.14 -21.44 39.30
CA GLN A 242 39.20 -21.93 40.20
C GLN A 242 40.13 -22.93 39.52
N THR A 243 39.64 -23.61 38.47
CA THR A 243 40.36 -24.69 37.77
C THR A 243 40.80 -24.32 36.36
N THR A 244 40.11 -23.37 35.72
CA THR A 244 40.36 -22.93 34.34
C THR A 244 40.57 -21.43 34.28
N SER A 245 41.37 -20.98 33.31
CA SER A 245 41.55 -19.55 33.12
C SER A 245 40.32 -18.91 32.48
N VAL A 246 40.08 -17.63 32.77
CA VAL A 246 38.96 -16.87 32.20
C VAL A 246 38.98 -16.86 30.66
N ALA A 247 40.18 -16.88 30.06
CA ALA A 247 40.33 -16.90 28.60
C ALA A 247 39.92 -18.24 27.98
N GLU A 248 40.27 -19.36 28.62
CA GLU A 248 39.86 -20.71 28.18
C GLU A 248 38.36 -20.91 28.37
N TYR A 249 37.81 -20.43 29.49
CA TYR A 249 36.37 -20.46 29.76
C TYR A 249 35.58 -19.64 28.73
N ALA A 250 36.05 -18.43 28.40
CA ALA A 250 35.40 -17.62 27.37
C ALA A 250 35.46 -18.26 25.98
N ALA A 251 36.56 -18.95 25.66
CA ALA A 251 36.72 -19.64 24.38
C ALA A 251 35.81 -20.88 24.26
N SER A 252 35.60 -21.63 25.35
CA SER A 252 34.76 -22.84 25.32
C SER A 252 33.27 -22.52 25.09
N LEU A 253 32.80 -21.39 25.63
CA LEU A 253 31.41 -20.95 25.53
C LEU A 253 31.17 -19.91 24.42
N ASN A 254 32.19 -19.56 23.63
CA ASN A 254 32.13 -18.47 22.64
C ASN A 254 31.57 -17.17 23.23
N LEU A 255 32.02 -16.82 24.44
CA LEU A 255 31.53 -15.65 25.17
C LEU A 255 31.90 -14.35 24.44
N ALA A 256 31.01 -13.37 24.49
CA ALA A 256 31.28 -12.05 23.91
C ALA A 256 32.47 -11.34 24.60
N ALA A 257 33.16 -10.48 23.86
CA ALA A 257 34.40 -9.85 24.34
C ALA A 257 34.21 -8.94 25.58
N LEU A 258 33.02 -8.37 25.79
CA LEU A 258 32.73 -7.46 26.90
C LEU A 258 32.62 -8.21 28.25
N PRO A 259 31.76 -9.24 28.39
CA PRO A 259 31.73 -10.07 29.61
C PRO A 259 33.10 -10.65 29.97
N THR A 260 33.87 -11.16 28.99
CA THR A 260 35.22 -11.69 29.22
C THR A 260 36.17 -10.64 29.82
N ARG A 261 36.12 -9.40 29.31
CA ARG A 261 36.94 -8.30 29.82
C ARG A 261 36.52 -7.89 31.23
N LEU A 262 35.22 -7.88 31.51
CA LEU A 262 34.70 -7.57 32.84
C LEU A 262 35.15 -8.62 33.87
N MET A 263 35.08 -9.91 33.52
CA MET A 263 35.58 -10.99 34.36
C MET A 263 37.08 -10.85 34.65
N LEU A 264 37.90 -10.53 33.64
CA LEU A 264 39.34 -10.29 33.81
C LEU A 264 39.67 -9.06 34.66
N SER A 265 38.78 -8.08 34.72
CA SER A 265 38.99 -6.84 35.49
C SER A 265 38.62 -6.96 36.97
N LEU A 266 37.92 -8.03 37.35
CA LEU A 266 37.53 -8.25 38.74
C LEU A 266 38.69 -8.82 39.55
N PRO A 267 38.97 -8.28 40.75
CA PRO A 267 39.96 -8.86 41.66
C PRO A 267 39.46 -10.18 42.23
N ALA A 268 40.35 -11.16 42.38
CA ALA A 268 40.07 -12.38 43.14
C ALA A 268 40.21 -12.11 44.65
N PRO A 269 39.30 -12.58 45.52
CA PRO A 269 38.13 -13.44 45.24
C PRO A 269 36.99 -12.69 44.53
N TYR A 270 36.35 -13.37 43.58
CA TYR A 270 35.26 -12.79 42.79
C TYR A 270 34.03 -12.48 43.68
N ASP A 271 33.50 -11.27 43.54
CA ASP A 271 32.24 -10.86 44.16
C ASP A 271 31.07 -11.47 43.38
N VAL A 272 30.27 -12.30 44.07
CA VAL A 272 29.13 -13.02 43.48
C VAL A 272 28.14 -12.05 42.85
N ASN A 273 27.83 -10.93 43.51
CA ASN A 273 26.86 -9.95 42.99
C ASN A 273 27.33 -9.32 41.67
N LYS A 274 28.62 -9.02 41.56
CA LYS A 274 29.20 -8.47 40.33
C LYS A 274 29.26 -9.52 39.23
N MET A 275 29.52 -10.78 39.58
CA MET A 275 29.47 -11.88 38.62
C MET A 275 28.04 -12.13 38.11
N CYS A 276 27.01 -12.07 38.95
CA CYS A 276 25.60 -12.13 38.53
C CYS A 276 25.30 -11.08 37.45
N LEU A 277 25.75 -9.84 37.64
CA LEU A 277 25.56 -8.77 36.67
C LEU A 277 26.32 -9.01 35.36
N ILE A 278 27.54 -9.56 35.43
CA ILE A 278 28.30 -9.91 34.22
C ILE A 278 27.61 -11.03 33.43
N VAL A 279 27.09 -12.05 34.13
CA VAL A 279 26.32 -13.14 33.53
C VAL A 279 25.05 -12.60 32.87
N TYR A 280 24.32 -11.72 33.56
CA TYR A 280 23.15 -11.06 33.00
C TYR A 280 23.48 -10.26 31.73
N VAL A 281 24.59 -9.51 31.72
CA VAL A 281 25.05 -8.78 30.52
C VAL A 281 25.43 -9.74 29.39
N ALA A 282 26.03 -10.89 29.69
CA ALA A 282 26.32 -11.91 28.67
C ALA A 282 25.03 -12.41 28.01
N TYR A 283 23.99 -12.72 28.81
CA TYR A 283 22.69 -13.12 28.28
C TYR A 283 22.03 -12.02 27.45
N MET A 284 22.08 -10.76 27.88
CA MET A 284 21.55 -9.63 27.09
C MET A 284 22.24 -9.50 25.73
N ILE A 285 23.55 -9.74 25.65
CA ILE A 285 24.29 -9.75 24.38
C ILE A 285 23.84 -10.93 23.50
N ASP A 286 23.62 -12.11 24.09
CA ASP A 286 23.08 -13.26 23.36
C ASP A 286 21.67 -13.00 22.80
N PHE A 287 20.80 -12.34 23.57
CA PHE A 287 19.48 -11.88 23.12
C PHE A 287 19.56 -10.82 22.02
N TYR A 288 20.51 -9.90 22.11
CA TYR A 288 20.71 -8.90 21.08
C TYR A 288 21.20 -9.52 19.76
N ASN A 289 22.07 -10.53 19.85
CA ASN A 289 22.60 -11.24 18.69
C ASN A 289 21.59 -12.22 18.07
N SER A 290 20.58 -12.68 18.82
CA SER A 290 19.48 -13.47 18.28
C SER A 290 18.49 -12.55 17.54
N HIS A 291 18.77 -12.32 16.25
CA HIS A 291 17.99 -11.42 15.40
C HIS A 291 16.46 -11.61 15.49
N PHE A 292 15.72 -10.50 15.61
CA PHE A 292 14.27 -10.49 15.60
C PHE A 292 13.69 -10.76 14.20
N PRO A 293 12.62 -11.55 14.05
CA PRO A 293 11.87 -12.25 15.09
C PRO A 293 12.49 -13.59 15.50
N ILE A 294 12.56 -13.85 16.81
CA ILE A 294 12.92 -15.17 17.34
C ILE A 294 11.75 -16.11 17.04
N ARG A 295 11.95 -17.05 16.10
CA ARG A 295 10.92 -18.01 15.67
C ARG A 295 10.86 -19.30 16.52
N LYS A 296 11.47 -19.28 17.70
CA LYS A 296 11.60 -20.41 18.63
C LYS A 296 10.79 -20.12 19.90
N SER A 297 10.33 -21.17 20.59
CA SER A 297 9.71 -21.01 21.90
C SER A 297 10.77 -20.67 22.96
N ALA A 298 10.36 -20.00 24.04
CA ALA A 298 11.25 -19.62 25.15
C ALA A 298 12.01 -20.83 25.73
N ALA A 299 11.36 -21.98 25.88
CA ALA A 299 11.98 -23.22 26.35
C ALA A 299 13.11 -23.71 25.42
N VAL A 300 12.87 -23.71 24.10
CA VAL A 300 13.88 -24.14 23.12
C VAL A 300 15.06 -23.18 23.08
N PHE A 301 14.81 -21.87 23.23
CA PHE A 301 15.86 -20.86 23.27
C PHE A 301 16.69 -20.96 24.57
N SER A 302 16.03 -21.20 25.70
CA SER A 302 16.65 -21.46 27.00
C SER A 302 17.62 -22.64 26.95
N GLU A 303 17.20 -23.77 26.37
CA GLU A 303 18.03 -24.97 26.23
C GLU A 303 19.22 -24.76 25.28
N GLU A 304 18.99 -24.11 24.13
CA GLU A 304 20.04 -23.88 23.12
C GLU A 304 21.16 -22.96 23.62
N LYS A 305 20.80 -21.94 24.40
CA LYS A 305 21.73 -20.94 24.90
C LYS A 305 22.19 -21.19 26.35
N GLY A 306 21.64 -22.19 27.03
CA GLY A 306 21.93 -22.45 28.45
C GLY A 306 21.52 -21.30 29.37
N ILE A 307 20.46 -20.56 28.99
CA ILE A 307 19.94 -19.43 29.77
C ILE A 307 18.77 -19.94 30.61
N PRO A 308 18.72 -19.70 31.93
CA PRO A 308 17.59 -20.11 32.76
C PRO A 308 16.25 -19.60 32.21
N LEU A 309 15.23 -20.47 32.17
CA LEU A 309 13.92 -20.14 31.60
C LEU A 309 13.25 -18.91 32.24
N VAL A 310 13.56 -18.62 33.50
CA VAL A 310 13.05 -17.43 34.23
C VAL A 310 13.56 -16.12 33.61
N ILE A 311 14.65 -16.17 32.84
CA ILE A 311 15.32 -15.01 32.22
C ILE A 311 14.93 -14.87 30.72
N VAL A 312 14.35 -15.91 30.11
CA VAL A 312 13.97 -15.97 28.68
C VAL A 312 12.52 -15.58 28.44
#